data_AF-A0A961I9N0-F1
#
_entry.id   AF-A0A961I9N0-F1
#
_cell.length_a   1.000
_cell.length_b   1.000
_cell.length_c   1.000
_cell.angle_alpha   90.00
_cell.angle_beta   90.00
_cell.angle_gamma   90.00
#
_symmetry.space_group_name_H-M   'P 1'
#
loop_
_entity.id
_entity.type
_entity.pdbx_description
1 polymer ?
#
loop_
_entity_poly.entity_id
_entity_poly.type
_entity_poly.pdbx_seq_one_letter_code
_entity_poly.pdbx_strand_id
1 'polypeptide(L)'
;MEANQLRIFIESTIDYFQKVTGIKAEAGLPRTVEESDNFLSDITGAIGIAGDVQGAIYLTGTRDFFAGLLASFNPESERSDENILDAAGELANTIAGNGQKVFGNGLRISVPMIITGNGPQLRMREPRYLIPIQWNEHRFSLVIGINDVND
;
A
#
# COMPACT_ATOMS: atom_id res chain seq x y z
N MET A 1 -1.14 15.34 5.53
CA MET A 1 -0.62 14.29 6.45
C MET A 1 0.61 14.80 7.20
N GLU A 2 0.63 14.66 8.52
CA GLU A 2 1.79 15.05 9.36
C GLU A 2 2.85 13.94 9.44
N ALA A 3 4.09 14.30 9.81
CA ALA A 3 5.20 13.36 9.93
C ALA A 3 4.93 12.22 10.93
N ASN A 4 4.27 12.51 12.06
CA ASN A 4 3.93 11.49 13.06
C ASN A 4 2.87 10.51 12.53
N GLN A 5 1.88 10.99 11.77
CA GLN A 5 0.89 10.15 11.12
C GLN A 5 1.54 9.21 10.11
N LEU A 6 2.48 9.72 9.30
CA LEU A 6 3.24 8.92 8.33
C LEU A 6 4.04 7.82 9.01
N ARG A 7 4.75 8.17 10.10
CA ARG A 7 5.49 7.20 10.91
C ARG A 7 4.60 6.08 11.44
N ILE A 8 3.47 6.41 12.07
CA ILE A 8 2.54 5.41 12.63
C ILE A 8 1.98 4.51 11.51
N PHE A 9 1.69 5.07 10.34
CA PHE A 9 1.19 4.30 9.20
C PHE A 9 2.23 3.30 8.69
N ILE A 10 3.49 3.73 8.55
CA ILE A 10 4.61 2.87 8.15
C ILE A 10 4.82 1.75 9.18
N GLU A 11 4.86 2.10 10.46
CA GLU A 11 5.01 1.13 11.57
C GLU A 11 3.87 0.10 11.57
N SER A 12 2.62 0.53 11.39
CA SER A 12 1.49 -0.41 11.32
C SER A 12 1.54 -1.31 10.10
N THR A 13 2.16 -0.87 9.00
CA THR A 13 2.36 -1.71 7.81
C THR A 13 3.47 -2.74 8.07
N ILE A 14 4.58 -2.34 8.67
CA ILE A 14 5.67 -3.25 9.05
C ILE A 14 5.16 -4.34 10.02
N ASP A 15 4.40 -3.92 11.02
CA ASP A 15 3.83 -4.82 12.03
C ASP A 15 2.86 -5.84 11.43
N TYR A 16 2.17 -5.49 10.34
CA TYR A 16 1.30 -6.44 9.65
C TYR A 16 2.10 -7.66 9.17
N PHE A 17 3.20 -7.45 8.43
CA PHE A 17 4.02 -8.55 7.91
C PHE A 17 4.61 -9.41 9.03
N GLN A 18 5.11 -8.80 10.11
CA GLN A 18 5.60 -9.54 11.27
C GLN A 18 4.51 -10.43 11.88
N LYS A 19 3.27 -9.95 11.96
CA LYS A 19 2.15 -10.70 12.55
C LYS A 19 1.65 -11.82 11.66
N VAL A 20 1.55 -11.58 10.36
CA VAL A 20 0.91 -12.54 9.43
C VAL A 20 1.89 -13.53 8.82
N THR A 21 3.16 -13.15 8.63
CA THR A 21 4.17 -14.02 7.99
C THR A 21 5.29 -14.44 8.94
N GLY A 22 5.35 -13.87 10.16
CA GLY A 22 6.46 -14.09 11.09
C GLY A 22 7.76 -13.37 10.70
N ILE A 23 7.80 -12.68 9.56
CA ILE A 23 8.99 -11.99 9.04
C ILE A 23 8.76 -10.49 9.08
N LYS A 24 9.64 -9.77 9.76
CA LYS A 24 9.56 -8.31 9.84
C LYS A 24 9.88 -7.67 8.49
N ALA A 25 9.03 -6.75 8.04
CA ALA A 25 9.34 -5.87 6.91
C ALA A 25 10.19 -4.68 7.37
N GLU A 26 10.96 -4.09 6.45
CA GLU A 26 11.80 -2.92 6.69
C GLU A 26 11.41 -1.81 5.72
N ALA A 27 11.07 -0.64 6.26
CA ALA A 27 10.82 0.55 5.43
C ALA A 27 12.13 1.30 5.18
N GLY A 28 12.36 1.68 3.93
CA GLY A 28 13.38 2.65 3.57
C GLY A 28 12.89 4.08 3.78
N LEU A 29 13.73 5.04 3.36
CA LEU A 29 13.45 6.46 3.54
C LEU A 29 12.24 6.91 2.69
N PRO A 30 11.20 7.51 3.31
CA PRO A 30 10.14 8.17 2.56
C PRO A 30 10.69 9.30 1.69
N ARG A 31 10.20 9.40 0.46
CA ARG A 31 10.51 10.52 -0.45
C ARG A 31 9.25 11.09 -1.05
N THR A 32 9.25 12.38 -1.34
CA THR A 32 8.19 13.01 -2.11
C THR A 32 8.27 12.56 -3.57
N VAL A 33 7.12 12.39 -4.21
CA VAL A 33 7.01 12.04 -5.64
C VAL A 33 6.06 12.98 -6.36
N GLU A 34 6.39 13.27 -7.61
CA GLU A 34 5.60 14.12 -8.50
C GLU A 34 4.65 13.29 -9.39
N GLU A 35 3.68 13.93 -10.05
CA GLU A 35 2.73 13.24 -10.94
C GLU A 35 3.44 12.63 -12.15
N SER A 36 4.55 13.23 -12.57
CA SER A 36 5.41 12.75 -13.65
C SER A 36 6.26 11.54 -13.27
N ASP A 37 6.39 11.22 -11.99
CA ASP A 37 7.21 10.09 -11.56
C ASP A 37 6.49 8.77 -11.89
N ASN A 38 7.16 7.89 -12.65
CA ASN A 38 6.69 6.52 -12.81
C ASN A 38 7.14 5.68 -11.62
N PHE A 39 6.25 5.48 -10.66
CA PHE A 39 6.49 4.64 -9.48
C PHE A 39 5.67 3.35 -9.46
N LEU A 40 4.85 3.09 -10.49
CA LEU A 40 4.07 1.86 -10.57
C LEU A 40 4.95 0.69 -11.02
N SER A 41 4.71 -0.45 -10.40
CA SER A 41 5.30 -1.74 -10.75
C SER A 41 4.27 -2.62 -11.47
N ASP A 42 4.52 -3.92 -11.58
CA ASP A 42 3.70 -4.84 -12.37
C ASP A 42 2.24 -4.87 -11.92
N ILE A 43 2.01 -4.77 -10.61
CA ILE A 43 0.68 -4.75 -10.00
C ILE A 43 0.63 -3.63 -8.97
N THR A 44 -0.48 -2.90 -8.96
CA THR A 44 -0.82 -1.90 -7.96
C THR A 44 -2.23 -2.15 -7.44
N GLY A 45 -2.35 -2.33 -6.12
CA GLY A 45 -3.63 -2.21 -5.42
C GLY A 45 -3.85 -0.77 -4.97
N ALA A 46 -4.98 -0.19 -5.36
CA ALA A 46 -5.34 1.19 -5.08
C ALA A 46 -6.58 1.30 -4.20
N ILE A 47 -6.49 2.11 -3.16
CA ILE A 47 -7.59 2.38 -2.21
C ILE A 47 -7.80 3.88 -2.12
N GLY A 48 -9.02 4.33 -2.42
CA GLY A 48 -9.47 5.69 -2.18
C GLY A 48 -9.77 5.90 -0.69
N ILE A 49 -9.39 7.07 -0.18
CA ILE A 49 -9.58 7.50 1.20
C ILE A 49 -10.56 8.68 1.24
N ALA A 50 -11.53 8.61 2.14
CA ALA A 50 -12.52 9.65 2.38
C ALA A 50 -12.91 9.74 3.87
N GLY A 51 -13.62 10.79 4.27
CA GLY A 51 -13.98 11.06 5.67
C GLY A 51 -13.48 12.43 6.08
N ASP A 52 -12.87 12.52 7.26
CA ASP A 52 -12.23 13.75 7.75
C ASP A 52 -10.96 14.08 6.95
N VAL A 53 -10.39 13.06 6.31
CA VAL A 53 -9.30 13.17 5.34
C VAL A 53 -9.74 12.65 3.97
N GLN A 54 -9.10 13.15 2.90
CA GLN A 54 -9.31 12.68 1.53
C GLN A 54 -7.98 12.39 0.85
N GLY A 55 -7.95 11.30 0.07
CA GLY A 55 -6.74 10.93 -0.64
C GLY A 55 -6.80 9.55 -1.26
N ALA A 56 -5.62 8.96 -1.45
CA ALA A 56 -5.48 7.56 -1.86
C ALA A 56 -4.22 6.93 -1.25
N ILE A 57 -4.25 5.60 -1.17
CA ILE A 57 -3.12 4.76 -0.84
C ILE A 57 -2.93 3.76 -1.96
N TYR A 58 -1.72 3.68 -2.49
CA TYR A 58 -1.32 2.68 -3.46
C TYR A 58 -0.29 1.75 -2.85
N LEU A 59 -0.45 0.46 -3.13
CA LEU A 59 0.53 -0.56 -2.84
C LEU A 59 0.96 -1.17 -4.15
N THR A 60 2.23 -1.02 -4.50
CA THR A 60 2.73 -1.47 -5.80
C THR A 60 3.96 -2.35 -5.65
N GLY A 61 3.98 -3.45 -6.39
CA GLY A 61 5.05 -4.43 -6.35
C GLY A 61 5.04 -5.32 -7.59
N THR A 62 6.06 -6.15 -7.70
CA THR A 62 6.18 -7.13 -8.78
C THR A 62 5.18 -8.27 -8.60
N ARG A 63 4.89 -9.01 -9.67
CA ARG A 63 4.11 -10.26 -9.56
C ARG A 63 4.74 -11.24 -8.57
N ASP A 64 6.06 -11.35 -8.58
CA ASP A 64 6.82 -12.23 -7.70
C ASP A 64 6.63 -11.89 -6.22
N PHE A 65 6.50 -10.61 -5.88
CA PHE A 65 6.21 -10.20 -4.50
C PHE A 65 4.86 -10.76 -4.02
N PHE A 66 3.80 -10.60 -4.79
CA PHE A 66 2.47 -11.09 -4.42
C PHE A 66 2.40 -12.62 -4.43
N ALA A 67 3.08 -13.28 -5.37
CA ALA A 67 3.22 -14.73 -5.38
C ALA A 67 4.00 -15.26 -4.15
N GLY A 68 5.04 -14.54 -3.73
CA GLY A 68 5.80 -14.83 -2.52
C GLY A 68 4.97 -14.63 -1.25
N LEU A 69 4.13 -13.59 -1.22
CA LEU A 69 3.19 -13.36 -0.13
C LEU A 69 2.19 -14.52 0.04
N LEU A 70 1.56 -14.96 -1.05
CA LEU A 70 0.68 -16.13 -1.03
C LEU A 70 1.40 -17.39 -0.52
N ALA A 71 2.64 -17.62 -0.98
CA ALA A 71 3.45 -18.74 -0.54
C ALA A 71 3.80 -18.69 0.95
N SER A 72 3.91 -17.50 1.53
CA SER A 72 4.19 -17.33 2.96
C SER A 72 3.02 -17.72 3.86
N PHE A 73 1.78 -17.64 3.36
CA PHE A 73 0.59 -18.10 4.07
C PHE A 73 0.38 -19.60 3.92
N ASN A 74 0.52 -20.10 2.70
CA ASN A 74 0.49 -21.53 2.40
C ASN A 74 1.41 -21.82 1.21
N PRO A 75 2.48 -22.60 1.38
CA PRO A 75 3.40 -22.96 0.30
C PRO A 75 2.72 -23.64 -0.90
N GLU A 76 1.61 -24.35 -0.67
CA GLU A 76 0.83 -25.07 -1.68
C GLU A 76 -0.19 -24.19 -2.41
N SER A 77 -0.30 -22.90 -2.06
CA SER A 77 -1.23 -21.97 -2.72
C SER A 77 -1.02 -21.94 -4.23
N GLU A 78 -2.12 -22.02 -4.98
CA GLU A 78 -2.10 -21.79 -6.42
C GLU A 78 -1.71 -20.34 -6.70
N ARG A 79 -0.78 -20.14 -7.64
CA ARG A 79 -0.26 -18.82 -8.03
C ARG A 79 -0.79 -18.42 -9.41
N SER A 80 -2.10 -18.62 -9.59
CA SER A 80 -2.81 -18.14 -10.78
C SER A 80 -2.77 -16.61 -10.80
N ASP A 81 -2.93 -16.03 -11.99
CA ASP A 81 -3.01 -14.58 -12.13
C ASP A 81 -4.13 -14.00 -11.25
N GLU A 82 -5.29 -14.65 -11.20
CA GLU A 82 -6.42 -14.23 -10.36
C GLU A 82 -6.05 -14.17 -8.88
N ASN A 83 -5.46 -15.23 -8.33
CA ASN A 83 -5.04 -15.27 -6.92
C ASN A 83 -3.98 -14.19 -6.61
N ILE A 84 -3.07 -13.93 -7.54
CA ILE A 84 -2.03 -12.90 -7.39
C ILE A 84 -2.67 -11.50 -7.34
N LEU A 85 -3.64 -11.21 -8.22
CA LEU A 85 -4.36 -9.93 -8.22
C LEU A 85 -5.23 -9.78 -6.97
N ASP A 86 -5.87 -10.86 -6.50
CA ASP A 86 -6.65 -10.87 -5.27
C ASP A 86 -5.76 -10.59 -4.05
N ALA A 87 -4.60 -11.23 -3.96
CA ALA A 87 -3.62 -10.97 -2.90
C ALA A 87 -3.19 -9.49 -2.86
N ALA A 88 -3.03 -8.86 -4.03
CA ALA A 88 -2.73 -7.43 -4.11
C ALA A 88 -3.86 -6.56 -3.58
N GLY A 89 -5.11 -6.90 -3.90
CA GLY A 89 -6.30 -6.21 -3.42
C GLY A 89 -6.51 -6.36 -1.92
N GLU A 90 -6.39 -7.59 -1.40
CA GLU A 90 -6.52 -7.89 0.03
C GLU A 90 -5.45 -7.19 0.86
N LEU A 91 -4.19 -7.20 0.39
CA LEU A 91 -3.11 -6.51 1.07
C LEU A 91 -3.34 -4.99 1.06
N ALA A 92 -3.69 -4.41 -0.09
CA ALA A 92 -3.96 -2.97 -0.20
C ALA A 92 -5.12 -2.56 0.73
N ASN A 93 -6.20 -3.33 0.75
CA ASN A 93 -7.34 -3.09 1.62
C ASN A 93 -6.97 -3.19 3.11
N THR A 94 -6.18 -4.20 3.48
CA THR A 94 -5.72 -4.38 4.87
C THR A 94 -4.82 -3.24 5.34
N ILE A 95 -3.86 -2.84 4.51
CA ILE A 95 -2.95 -1.72 4.82
C ILE A 95 -3.71 -0.40 4.87
N ALA A 96 -4.66 -0.15 3.97
CA ALA A 96 -5.50 1.05 4.03
C ALA A 96 -6.41 1.07 5.28
N GLY A 97 -6.95 -0.09 5.68
CA GLY A 97 -7.73 -0.24 6.90
C GLY A 97 -6.95 0.11 8.18
N ASN A 98 -5.64 -0.15 8.21
CA ASN A 98 -4.77 0.30 9.30
C ASN A 98 -4.73 1.84 9.45
N GLY A 99 -5.12 2.58 8.41
CA GLY A 99 -5.27 4.04 8.47
C GLY A 99 -6.22 4.51 9.57
N GLN A 100 -7.19 3.70 10.01
CA GLN A 100 -8.07 4.06 11.14
C GLN A 100 -7.29 4.30 12.44
N LYS A 101 -6.13 3.67 12.62
CA LYS A 101 -5.23 3.92 13.78
C LYS A 101 -4.56 5.29 13.71
N VAL A 102 -4.48 5.87 12.52
CA VAL A 102 -3.77 7.12 12.23
C VAL A 102 -4.74 8.29 12.13
N PHE A 103 -5.87 8.09 11.45
CA PHE A 103 -6.85 9.12 11.10
C PHE A 103 -8.17 8.98 11.88
N GLY A 104 -8.29 7.97 12.73
CA GLY A 104 -9.46 7.72 13.56
C GLY A 104 -10.63 7.02 12.83
N ASN A 105 -11.72 6.85 13.56
CA ASN A 105 -12.89 6.07 13.13
C ASN A 105 -13.70 6.75 12.01
N GLY A 106 -13.47 8.03 11.73
CA GLY A 106 -14.09 8.76 10.61
C GLY A 106 -13.53 8.38 9.24
N LEU A 107 -12.40 7.67 9.19
CA LEU A 107 -11.79 7.20 7.97
C LEU A 107 -12.66 6.16 7.26
N ARG A 108 -12.96 6.42 6.00
CA ARG A 108 -13.63 5.50 5.07
C ARG A 108 -12.68 5.15 3.93
N ILE A 109 -12.67 3.88 3.55
CA ILE A 109 -11.85 3.36 2.46
C ILE A 109 -12.74 2.79 1.35
N SER A 110 -12.32 2.91 0.09
CA SER A 110 -13.02 2.28 -1.03
C SER A 110 -12.75 0.77 -1.09
N VAL A 111 -13.49 0.08 -1.94
CA VAL A 111 -13.06 -1.25 -2.43
C VAL A 111 -11.72 -1.13 -3.18
N PRO A 112 -10.87 -2.18 -3.17
CA PRO A 112 -9.62 -2.20 -3.93
C PRO A 112 -9.86 -2.11 -5.44
N MET A 113 -9.09 -1.27 -6.10
CA MET A 113 -8.94 -1.27 -7.55
C MET A 113 -7.56 -1.82 -7.91
N ILE A 114 -7.51 -2.77 -8.85
CA ILE A 114 -6.26 -3.37 -9.32
C ILE A 114 -5.85 -2.73 -10.64
N ILE A 115 -4.59 -2.32 -10.71
CA ILE A 115 -3.94 -1.77 -11.90
C ILE A 115 -2.76 -2.69 -12.24
N THR A 116 -2.63 -3.08 -13.50
CA THR A 116 -1.53 -3.94 -13.97
C THR A 116 -0.67 -3.22 -15.00
N GLY A 117 0.65 -3.36 -14.89
CA GLY A 117 1.64 -2.72 -15.75
C GLY A 117 1.79 -1.22 -15.50
N ASN A 118 2.28 -0.50 -16.52
CA ASN A 118 2.33 0.97 -16.49
C ASN A 118 0.90 1.51 -16.68
N GLY A 119 0.14 1.55 -15.59
CA GLY A 119 -1.21 2.10 -15.56
C GLY A 119 -1.26 3.58 -15.93
N PRO A 120 -2.47 4.18 -15.98
CA PRO A 120 -2.61 5.60 -16.22
C PRO A 120 -1.89 6.39 -15.13
N GLN A 121 -1.48 7.62 -15.47
CA GLN A 121 -0.93 8.57 -14.51
C GLN A 121 -1.94 8.75 -13.36
N LEU A 122 -1.60 8.26 -12.17
CA LEU A 122 -2.53 8.23 -11.06
C LEU A 122 -2.59 9.61 -10.42
N ARG A 123 -3.78 10.22 -10.45
CA ARG A 123 -4.04 11.49 -9.78
C ARG A 123 -4.13 11.24 -8.27
N MET A 124 -3.16 11.76 -7.53
CA MET A 124 -3.15 11.79 -6.08
C MET A 124 -2.99 13.24 -5.61
N ARG A 125 -3.56 13.56 -4.44
CA ARG A 125 -3.37 14.87 -3.82
C ARG A 125 -1.96 15.00 -3.26
N GLU A 126 -1.40 16.21 -3.36
CA GLU A 126 -0.11 16.59 -2.75
C GLU A 126 -0.28 17.00 -1.28
N PRO A 127 0.69 16.72 -0.39
CA PRO A 127 1.96 16.04 -0.67
C PRO A 127 1.80 14.52 -0.85
N ARG A 128 2.57 13.95 -1.79
CA ARG A 128 2.63 12.50 -2.07
C ARG A 128 3.93 11.90 -1.55
N TYR A 129 3.83 10.85 -0.75
CA TYR A 129 4.99 10.14 -0.22
C TYR A 129 5.09 8.75 -0.80
N LEU A 130 6.26 8.39 -1.33
CA LEU A 130 6.64 7.02 -1.68
C LEU A 130 7.53 6.45 -0.58
N ILE A 131 7.15 5.29 -0.07
CA ILE A 131 7.85 4.55 0.98
C ILE A 131 8.24 3.19 0.41
N PRO A 132 9.53 2.97 0.10
CA PRO A 132 10.00 1.65 -0.32
C PRO A 132 9.99 0.72 0.89
N ILE A 133 9.50 -0.51 0.72
CA ILE A 133 9.46 -1.53 1.76
C ILE A 133 10.11 -2.80 1.23
N GLN A 134 10.97 -3.39 2.06
CA GLN A 134 11.55 -4.71 1.83
C GLN A 134 10.91 -5.70 2.81
N TRP A 135 10.47 -6.85 2.29
CA TRP A 135 9.96 -7.96 3.09
C TRP A 135 10.50 -9.27 2.54
N ASN A 136 11.17 -10.05 3.40
CA ASN A 136 11.97 -11.20 3.00
C ASN A 136 13.01 -10.75 1.92
N GLU A 137 12.93 -11.27 0.70
CA GLU A 137 13.78 -10.86 -0.43
C GLU A 137 13.03 -9.97 -1.44
N HIS A 138 11.76 -9.68 -1.17
CA HIS A 138 10.90 -8.91 -2.06
C HIS A 138 10.89 -7.42 -1.72
N ARG A 139 10.68 -6.61 -2.75
CA ARG A 139 10.49 -5.17 -2.62
C ARG A 139 9.12 -4.78 -3.15
N PHE A 140 8.46 -3.90 -2.43
CA PHE A 140 7.25 -3.21 -2.87
C PHE A 140 7.30 -1.77 -2.37
N SER A 141 6.38 -0.93 -2.81
CA SER A 141 6.28 0.46 -2.36
C SER A 141 4.87 0.79 -1.94
N LEU A 142 4.77 1.58 -0.87
CA LEU A 142 3.54 2.30 -0.54
C LEU A 142 3.64 3.70 -1.10
N VAL A 143 2.56 4.20 -1.69
CA VAL A 143 2.43 5.58 -2.10
C VAL A 143 1.19 6.17 -1.43
N ILE A 144 1.36 7.26 -0.71
CA ILE A 144 0.31 7.85 0.14
C ILE A 144 0.19 9.34 -0.20
N GLY A 145 -1.02 9.79 -0.45
CA GLY A 145 -1.34 11.20 -0.69
C GLY A 145 -2.68 11.49 -0.06
N ILE A 146 -2.65 12.03 1.15
CA ILE A 146 -3.82 12.24 2.02
C ILE A 146 -3.73 13.62 2.67
N ASN A 147 -4.80 14.39 2.52
CA ASN A 147 -4.96 15.72 3.10
C ASN A 147 -6.24 15.79 3.95
N ASP A 148 -6.25 16.71 4.90
CA ASP A 148 -7.47 17.06 5.62
C ASP A 148 -8.47 17.69 4.64
N VAL A 149 -9.77 17.42 4.86
CA VAL A 149 -10.84 17.94 3.97
C VAL A 149 -11.03 19.46 4.12
N ASN A 150 -10.54 20.04 5.22
CA ASN A 150 -10.70 21.46 5.54
C ASN A 150 -9.46 22.32 5.21
N ASP A 151 -8.44 21.75 4.57
CA ASP A 151 -7.26 22.46 4.06
C ASP A 151 -7.44 22.98 2.62
#